data_AF-A0AAU9U8G2-F1
#
_entry.id   AF-A0AAU9U8G2-F1
#
_cell.length_a   1.000
_cell.length_b   1.000
_cell.length_c   1.000
_cell.angle_alpha   90.00
_cell.angle_beta   90.00
_cell.angle_gamma   90.00
#
_symmetry.space_group_name_H-M   'P 1'
#
loop_
_entity.id
_entity.type
_entity.pdbx_description
1 polymer ?
#
loop_
_entity_poly.entity_id
_entity_poly.type
_entity_poly.pdbx_seq_one_letter_code
_entity_poly.pdbx_strand_id
1 'polypeptide(L)'
;MERTVNNRLLTYLEDNDLLSDRQYGFRQRRSTGNLLVYATHLWGEALEKYGEALAVALDISKAFDKIMCHYFWVVCDGIGDVVFALDLVVQLRTGYLEQGLMVYDSKKLAKHYIYSRAFLLDITALAPLDLLQLKIGTNPLIRFPRFLKVYRAVNCYYIVESRTVYPNFWRVINLIHILLILAHWFGCFYFLLSEAEGFQGDWAYPHRPGDYATLTRKYLGSLYWSTLTLTTIGDLPTPETNAE
;
A
#
# COMPACT_ATOMS: atom_id res chain seq x y z
N MET A 1 52.48 -3.85 -27.70
CA MET A 1 51.99 -3.73 -29.08
C MET A 1 50.46 -3.54 -29.11
N GLU A 2 49.70 -4.36 -28.38
CA GLU A 2 48.24 -4.33 -28.31
C GLU A 2 47.63 -2.99 -27.82
N ARG A 3 48.20 -2.39 -26.76
CA ARG A 3 47.76 -1.06 -26.27
C ARG A 3 47.90 0.05 -27.32
N THR A 4 48.96 0.01 -28.12
CA THR A 4 49.23 1.03 -29.15
C THR A 4 48.26 0.89 -30.33
N VAL A 5 47.88 -0.35 -30.67
CA VAL A 5 46.86 -0.65 -31.68
C VAL A 5 45.47 -0.22 -31.20
N ASN A 6 45.08 -0.58 -29.97
CA ASN A 6 43.79 -0.18 -29.40
C ASN A 6 43.64 1.34 -29.30
N ASN A 7 44.69 2.06 -28.90
CA ASN A 7 44.63 3.51 -28.86
C ASN A 7 44.40 4.11 -30.25
N ARG A 8 45.13 3.66 -31.28
CA ARG A 8 44.90 4.15 -32.66
C ARG A 8 43.51 3.82 -33.19
N LEU A 9 42.99 2.63 -32.84
CA LEU A 9 41.67 2.18 -33.28
C LEU A 9 40.56 3.00 -32.60
N LEU A 10 40.69 3.29 -31.30
CA LEU A 10 39.77 4.16 -30.58
C LEU A 10 39.78 5.60 -31.10
N THR A 11 40.96 6.17 -31.39
CA THR A 11 41.04 7.52 -31.98
C THR A 11 40.36 7.57 -33.35
N TYR A 12 40.56 6.53 -34.18
CA TYR A 12 39.89 6.44 -35.49
C TYR A 12 38.36 6.30 -35.36
N LEU A 13 37.86 5.56 -34.36
CA LEU A 13 36.42 5.40 -34.14
C LEU A 13 35.75 6.66 -33.58
N GLU A 14 36.46 7.45 -32.77
CA GLU A 14 36.00 8.75 -32.27
C GLU A 14 36.01 9.81 -33.38
N ASP A 15 37.08 9.89 -34.19
CA ASP A 15 37.22 10.90 -35.26
C ASP A 15 36.20 10.74 -36.40
N ASN A 16 35.64 9.53 -36.58
CA ASN A 16 34.64 9.24 -37.61
C ASN A 16 33.19 9.17 -37.07
N ASP A 17 32.95 9.55 -35.79
CA ASP A 17 31.63 9.53 -35.14
C ASP A 17 30.89 8.18 -35.22
N LEU A 18 31.64 7.07 -35.31
CA LEU A 18 31.08 5.72 -35.47
C LEU A 18 30.57 5.13 -34.14
N LEU A 19 30.88 5.78 -33.01
CA LEU A 19 30.44 5.36 -31.68
C LEU A 19 29.17 6.12 -31.28
N SER A 20 28.13 5.39 -30.86
CA SER A 20 26.91 6.00 -30.34
C SER A 20 27.17 6.79 -29.05
N ASP A 21 26.50 7.93 -28.88
CA ASP A 21 26.60 8.76 -27.67
C ASP A 21 26.12 8.09 -26.38
N ARG A 22 25.54 6.88 -26.47
CA ARG A 22 25.13 6.08 -25.30
C ARG A 22 26.09 4.95 -24.97
N GLN A 23 27.23 4.84 -25.64
CA GLN A 23 28.19 3.75 -25.43
C GLN A 23 29.23 4.13 -24.36
N TYR A 24 29.17 3.46 -23.21
CA TYR A 24 30.07 3.68 -22.07
C TYR A 24 31.16 2.60 -22.03
N GLY A 25 32.38 2.96 -21.60
CA GLY A 25 33.52 2.03 -21.48
C GLY A 25 34.56 2.09 -22.62
N PHE A 26 34.20 2.59 -23.80
CA PHE A 26 35.12 2.71 -24.95
C PHE A 26 35.59 4.14 -25.26
N ARG A 27 34.91 5.17 -24.73
CA ARG A 27 35.29 6.59 -24.89
C ARG A 27 36.10 7.09 -23.70
N GLN A 28 37.06 7.99 -23.95
CA GLN A 28 37.78 8.66 -22.86
C GLN A 28 36.80 9.42 -21.95
N ARG A 29 37.00 9.32 -20.63
CA ARG A 29 36.18 9.94 -19.56
C ARG A 29 34.78 9.33 -19.31
N ARG A 30 34.40 8.22 -19.95
CA ARG A 30 33.14 7.51 -19.65
C ARG A 30 33.40 6.10 -19.14
N SER A 31 33.54 5.97 -17.82
CA SER A 31 33.75 4.68 -17.16
C SER A 31 32.48 3.83 -17.14
N THR A 32 32.63 2.53 -16.94
CA THR A 32 31.52 1.62 -16.64
C THR A 32 30.79 2.00 -15.35
N GLY A 33 31.48 2.67 -14.41
CA GLY A 33 30.87 3.26 -13.21
C GLY A 33 29.87 4.36 -13.54
N ASN A 34 30.13 5.20 -14.55
CA ASN A 34 29.18 6.24 -14.97
C ASN A 34 27.93 5.65 -15.62
N LEU A 35 28.06 4.50 -16.31
CA LEU A 35 26.91 3.75 -16.83
C LEU A 35 26.07 3.18 -15.68
N LEU A 36 26.73 2.66 -14.64
CA LEU A 36 26.03 2.15 -13.45
C LEU A 36 25.25 3.27 -12.77
N VAL A 37 25.86 4.44 -12.56
CA VAL A 37 25.22 5.62 -11.97
C VAL A 37 24.04 6.10 -12.82
N TYR A 38 24.20 6.15 -14.14
CA TYR A 38 23.11 6.51 -15.06
C TYR A 38 21.98 5.47 -15.04
N ALA A 39 22.31 4.17 -15.04
CA ALA A 39 21.33 3.10 -14.94
C ALA A 39 20.60 3.12 -13.60
N THR A 40 21.28 3.38 -12.49
CA THR A 40 20.64 3.55 -11.17
C THR A 40 19.78 4.79 -11.10
N HIS A 41 20.16 5.89 -11.76
CA HIS A 41 19.35 7.09 -11.85
C HIS A 41 18.09 6.84 -12.70
N LEU A 42 18.23 6.15 -13.84
CA LEU A 42 17.10 5.82 -14.72
C LEU A 42 16.16 4.81 -14.07
N TRP A 43 16.69 3.86 -13.29
CA TRP A 43 15.89 2.95 -12.47
C TRP A 43 15.20 3.67 -11.31
N GLY A 44 15.90 4.58 -10.61
CA GLY A 44 15.31 5.40 -9.54
C GLY A 44 14.17 6.27 -10.06
N GLU A 45 14.38 6.94 -11.18
CA GLU A 45 13.40 7.81 -11.83
C GLU A 45 12.22 7.01 -12.42
N ALA A 46 12.47 5.78 -12.92
CA ALA A 46 11.40 4.88 -13.34
C ALA A 46 10.59 4.31 -12.16
N LEU A 47 11.23 4.11 -11.01
CA LEU A 47 10.58 3.65 -9.77
C LEU A 47 9.72 4.76 -9.15
N GLU A 48 10.23 6.00 -9.13
CA GLU A 48 9.51 7.19 -8.66
C GLU A 48 8.34 7.56 -9.58
N LYS A 49 8.50 7.45 -10.90
CA LYS A 49 7.50 7.93 -11.88
C LYS A 49 6.33 6.98 -12.15
N TYR A 50 6.45 5.68 -11.83
CA TYR A 50 5.43 4.67 -12.20
C TYR A 50 4.79 3.85 -11.06
N GLY A 51 5.08 4.07 -9.76
CA GLY A 51 4.63 3.07 -8.77
C GLY A 51 4.44 3.41 -7.30
N GLU A 52 4.47 4.67 -6.85
CA GLU A 52 4.52 4.96 -5.41
C GLU A 52 3.43 5.94 -4.90
N ALA A 53 2.53 6.44 -5.75
CA ALA A 53 1.44 7.34 -5.32
C ALA A 53 0.15 6.61 -4.87
N LEU A 54 0.10 5.29 -5.03
CA LEU A 54 -1.04 4.46 -4.65
C LEU A 54 -0.69 3.53 -3.48
N ALA A 55 0.19 4.01 -2.59
CA ALA A 55 0.74 3.28 -1.46
C ALA A 55 -0.01 3.56 -0.14
N VAL A 56 -0.96 4.50 -0.09
CA VAL A 56 -1.64 4.89 1.16
C VAL A 56 -2.59 3.79 1.69
N ALA A 57 -3.07 2.89 0.82
CA ALA A 57 -3.81 1.70 1.25
C ALA A 57 -2.92 0.46 1.46
N LEU A 58 -1.62 0.54 1.15
CA LEU A 58 -0.73 -0.60 0.97
C LEU A 58 0.42 -0.70 1.96
N ASP A 59 0.58 0.28 2.86
CA ASP A 59 1.83 0.37 3.61
C ASP A 59 1.97 -0.65 4.76
N ILE A 60 0.88 -1.28 5.21
CA ILE A 60 0.99 -2.50 6.04
C ILE A 60 1.53 -3.67 5.20
N SER A 61 1.24 -3.74 3.89
CA SER A 61 1.86 -4.74 3.01
C SER A 61 3.31 -4.37 2.73
N LYS A 62 3.58 -3.14 2.29
CA LYS A 62 4.92 -2.70 1.87
C LYS A 62 5.95 -2.63 3.01
N ALA A 63 5.55 -2.21 4.22
CA ALA A 63 6.44 -2.22 5.39
C ALA A 63 6.80 -3.65 5.84
N PHE A 64 5.94 -4.63 5.59
CA PHE A 64 6.16 -6.06 5.90
C PHE A 64 6.68 -6.87 4.70
N ASP A 65 6.54 -6.39 3.47
CA ASP A 65 6.98 -7.02 2.21
C ASP A 65 8.50 -7.22 2.19
N LYS A 66 9.24 -6.44 2.99
CA LYS A 66 10.70 -6.58 3.10
C LYS A 66 11.13 -7.71 4.03
N ILE A 67 10.23 -8.31 4.81
CA ILE A 67 10.58 -9.26 5.89
C ILE A 67 9.92 -10.65 5.69
N MET A 68 8.78 -10.76 4.99
CA MET A 68 8.10 -12.05 4.81
C MET A 68 7.84 -12.40 3.35
N CYS A 69 8.26 -13.61 2.97
CA CYS A 69 8.26 -14.16 1.62
C CYS A 69 6.94 -13.90 0.88
N HIS A 70 7.02 -13.50 -0.40
CA HIS A 70 5.89 -13.38 -1.34
C HIS A 70 4.85 -14.52 -1.23
N TYR A 71 5.32 -15.73 -0.93
CA TYR A 71 4.47 -16.91 -0.68
C TYR A 71 3.52 -16.76 0.51
N PHE A 72 3.96 -16.18 1.62
CA PHE A 72 3.13 -15.96 2.80
C PHE A 72 1.94 -15.04 2.48
N TRP A 73 2.20 -13.95 1.77
CA TRP A 73 1.16 -13.01 1.33
C TRP A 73 0.14 -13.65 0.41
N VAL A 74 0.59 -14.45 -0.57
CA VAL A 74 -0.32 -15.18 -1.48
C VAL A 74 -1.18 -16.18 -0.71
N VAL A 75 -0.61 -16.88 0.28
CA VAL A 75 -1.37 -17.82 1.12
C VAL A 75 -2.40 -17.09 1.98
N CYS A 76 -2.02 -15.98 2.62
CA CYS A 76 -2.94 -15.16 3.41
C CYS A 76 -4.08 -14.58 2.56
N ASP A 77 -3.78 -14.09 1.36
CA ASP A 77 -4.79 -13.61 0.40
C ASP A 77 -5.75 -14.73 0.02
N GLY A 78 -5.23 -15.91 -0.34
CA GLY A 78 -6.06 -17.05 -0.70
C GLY A 78 -6.97 -17.53 0.43
N ILE A 79 -6.49 -17.50 1.68
CA ILE A 79 -7.33 -17.79 2.86
C ILE A 79 -8.45 -16.75 3.00
N GLY A 80 -8.14 -15.47 2.81
CA GLY A 80 -9.13 -14.39 2.84
C GLY A 80 -10.24 -14.58 1.80
N ASP A 81 -9.86 -14.96 0.58
CA ASP A 81 -10.81 -15.17 -0.52
C ASP A 81 -11.75 -16.37 -0.25
N VAL A 82 -11.21 -17.46 0.33
CA VAL A 82 -12.02 -18.60 0.79
C VAL A 82 -13.00 -18.18 1.89
N VAL A 83 -12.56 -17.41 2.87
CA VAL A 83 -13.43 -16.91 3.95
C VAL A 83 -14.54 -16.02 3.37
N PHE A 84 -14.22 -15.17 2.40
CA PHE A 84 -15.22 -14.30 1.77
C PHE A 84 -16.23 -15.05 0.92
N ALA A 85 -15.81 -16.12 0.24
CA ALA A 85 -16.71 -17.02 -0.48
C ALA A 85 -17.63 -17.78 0.49
N LEU A 86 -17.10 -18.29 1.61
CA LEU A 86 -17.88 -18.94 2.65
C LEU A 86 -18.91 -17.99 3.29
N ASP A 87 -18.52 -16.74 3.57
CA ASP A 87 -19.43 -15.71 4.09
C ASP A 87 -20.63 -15.47 3.16
N LEU A 88 -20.42 -15.47 1.83
CA LEU A 88 -21.50 -15.35 0.84
C LEU A 88 -22.47 -16.54 0.94
N VAL A 89 -21.95 -17.77 1.07
CA VAL A 89 -22.77 -18.99 1.23
C VAL A 89 -23.57 -18.95 2.54
N VAL A 90 -22.96 -18.48 3.63
CA VAL A 90 -23.66 -18.29 4.91
C VAL A 90 -24.75 -17.23 4.75
N GLN A 91 -24.45 -16.11 4.07
CA GLN A 91 -25.39 -15.01 3.89
C GLN A 91 -26.63 -15.38 3.08
N LEU A 92 -26.50 -16.30 2.11
CA LEU A 92 -27.63 -16.89 1.38
C LEU A 92 -28.61 -17.66 2.29
N ARG A 93 -28.14 -18.13 3.46
CA ARG A 93 -28.93 -18.86 4.46
C ARG A 93 -29.27 -18.04 5.69
N THR A 94 -28.80 -16.80 5.79
CA THR A 94 -29.07 -15.94 6.94
C THR A 94 -30.54 -15.49 6.92
N GLY A 95 -31.25 -15.77 8.01
CA GLY A 95 -32.65 -15.36 8.18
C GLY A 95 -32.81 -13.84 8.24
N TYR A 96 -33.90 -13.33 7.66
CA TYR A 96 -34.31 -11.94 7.81
C TYR A 96 -35.63 -11.85 8.59
N LEU A 97 -35.88 -10.67 9.18
CA LEU A 97 -37.11 -10.41 9.93
C LEU A 97 -38.17 -9.85 8.98
N GLU A 98 -39.32 -10.50 8.88
CA GLU A 98 -40.49 -10.02 8.15
C GLU A 98 -41.61 -9.76 9.16
N GLN A 99 -41.98 -8.49 9.36
CA GLN A 99 -43.02 -8.08 10.31
C GLN A 99 -42.82 -8.59 11.75
N GLY A 100 -41.57 -8.71 12.21
CA GLY A 100 -41.24 -9.18 13.56
C GLY A 100 -41.05 -10.69 13.69
N LEU A 101 -41.36 -11.47 12.65
CA LEU A 101 -41.16 -12.92 12.62
C LEU A 101 -39.92 -13.29 11.80
N MET A 102 -39.12 -14.23 12.31
CA MET A 102 -37.95 -14.72 11.61
C MET A 102 -38.38 -15.77 10.57
N VAL A 103 -38.05 -15.51 9.30
CA VAL A 103 -38.36 -16.41 8.18
C VAL A 103 -37.17 -17.34 7.94
N TYR A 104 -37.43 -18.65 7.79
CA TYR A 104 -36.38 -19.67 7.60
C TYR A 104 -36.40 -20.36 6.22
N ASP A 105 -37.35 -20.02 5.36
CA ASP A 105 -37.49 -20.68 4.05
C ASP A 105 -36.33 -20.31 3.11
N SER A 106 -35.46 -21.29 2.82
CA SER A 106 -34.22 -21.09 2.07
C SER A 106 -34.42 -20.44 0.70
N LYS A 107 -35.53 -20.72 0.01
CA LYS A 107 -35.81 -20.11 -1.31
C LYS A 107 -36.16 -18.63 -1.17
N LYS A 108 -36.91 -18.27 -0.13
CA LYS A 108 -37.30 -16.88 0.14
C LYS A 108 -36.09 -16.07 0.61
N LEU A 109 -35.23 -16.66 1.44
CA LEU A 109 -33.97 -16.07 1.89
C LEU A 109 -33.03 -15.75 0.72
N ALA A 110 -32.77 -16.73 -0.15
CA ALA A 110 -31.87 -16.54 -1.29
C ALA A 110 -32.39 -15.46 -2.24
N LYS A 111 -33.69 -15.46 -2.56
CA LYS A 111 -34.30 -14.44 -3.44
C LYS A 111 -34.22 -13.04 -2.85
N HIS A 112 -34.46 -12.92 -1.54
CA HIS A 112 -34.36 -11.64 -0.84
C HIS A 112 -32.92 -11.10 -0.83
N TYR A 113 -31.94 -11.97 -0.55
CA TYR A 113 -30.54 -11.59 -0.52
C TYR A 113 -30.01 -11.19 -1.91
N ILE A 114 -30.32 -11.96 -2.96
CA ILE A 114 -29.87 -11.67 -4.35
C ILE A 114 -30.36 -10.30 -4.85
N TYR A 115 -31.56 -9.88 -4.45
CA TYR A 115 -32.10 -8.57 -4.83
C TYR A 115 -31.60 -7.42 -3.94
N SER A 116 -30.89 -7.73 -2.85
CA SER A 116 -30.38 -6.73 -1.91
C SER A 116 -29.10 -6.08 -2.42
N ARG A 117 -28.87 -4.82 -2.02
CA ARG A 117 -27.62 -4.10 -2.30
C ARG A 117 -26.39 -4.80 -1.71
N ALA A 118 -26.56 -5.54 -0.62
CA ALA A 118 -25.48 -6.30 0.01
C ALA A 118 -24.87 -7.34 -0.95
N PHE A 119 -25.71 -8.04 -1.71
CA PHE A 119 -25.24 -9.04 -2.67
C PHE A 119 -24.44 -8.42 -3.82
N LEU A 120 -24.82 -7.22 -4.27
CA LEU A 120 -24.06 -6.48 -5.27
C LEU A 120 -22.67 -6.12 -4.74
N LEU A 121 -22.57 -5.62 -3.51
CA LEU A 121 -21.28 -5.31 -2.86
C LEU A 121 -20.42 -6.56 -2.64
N ASP A 122 -21.04 -7.69 -2.28
CA ASP A 122 -20.33 -8.95 -2.07
C ASP A 122 -19.79 -9.54 -3.38
N ILE A 123 -20.57 -9.47 -4.47
CA ILE A 123 -20.12 -9.93 -5.79
C ILE A 123 -19.05 -9.02 -6.37
N THR A 124 -19.18 -7.70 -6.26
CA THR A 124 -18.17 -6.78 -6.79
C THR A 124 -16.85 -6.87 -6.03
N ALA A 125 -16.89 -7.23 -4.75
CA ALA A 125 -15.69 -7.51 -3.96
C ALA A 125 -14.99 -8.83 -4.33
N LEU A 126 -15.70 -9.81 -4.93
CA LEU A 126 -15.19 -11.17 -5.16
C LEU A 126 -14.93 -11.49 -6.65
N ALA A 127 -15.91 -11.26 -7.52
CA ALA A 127 -15.97 -11.91 -8.84
C ALA A 127 -15.17 -11.25 -9.98
N PRO A 128 -15.09 -9.91 -10.12
CA PRO A 128 -14.42 -9.31 -11.27
C PRO A 128 -12.89 -9.31 -11.16
N LEU A 129 -12.32 -9.32 -9.95
CA LEU A 129 -10.92 -8.93 -9.73
C LEU A 129 -9.97 -10.11 -9.58
N ASP A 130 -10.42 -11.24 -9.04
CA ASP A 130 -9.62 -12.47 -9.01
C ASP A 130 -9.34 -12.97 -10.44
N LEU A 131 -10.31 -12.82 -11.35
CA LEU A 131 -10.15 -13.12 -12.79
C LEU A 131 -9.18 -12.14 -13.48
N LEU A 132 -9.18 -10.86 -13.08
CA LEU A 132 -8.26 -9.85 -13.60
C LEU A 132 -6.83 -10.04 -13.06
N GLN A 133 -6.68 -10.48 -11.81
CA GLN A 133 -5.39 -10.77 -11.18
C GLN A 133 -4.66 -11.92 -11.89
N LEU A 134 -5.39 -12.92 -12.39
CA LEU A 134 -4.83 -14.01 -13.21
C LEU A 134 -4.32 -13.55 -14.59
N LYS A 135 -4.82 -12.42 -15.13
CA LYS A 135 -4.50 -11.91 -16.47
C LYS A 135 -3.44 -10.81 -16.48
N ILE A 136 -3.45 -9.92 -15.49
CA ILE A 136 -2.68 -8.65 -15.47
C ILE A 136 -1.46 -8.74 -14.54
N GLY A 137 -1.38 -9.75 -13.67
CA GLY A 137 -0.34 -9.87 -12.65
C GLY A 137 -0.76 -9.27 -11.31
N THR A 138 0.08 -9.45 -10.28
CA THR A 138 -0.17 -9.01 -8.90
C THR A 138 0.00 -7.50 -8.76
N ASN A 139 -1.00 -6.75 -9.22
CA ASN A 139 -1.07 -5.31 -9.02
C ASN A 139 -1.84 -4.98 -7.74
N PRO A 140 -1.25 -4.20 -6.82
CA PRO A 140 -1.89 -3.83 -5.55
C PRO A 140 -3.25 -3.11 -5.70
N LEU A 141 -3.41 -2.37 -6.79
CA LEU A 141 -4.65 -1.68 -7.18
C LEU A 141 -5.88 -2.60 -7.30
N ILE A 142 -5.66 -3.83 -7.74
CA ILE A 142 -6.71 -4.84 -7.96
C ILE A 142 -7.32 -5.29 -6.63
N ARG A 143 -6.63 -5.08 -5.49
CA ARG A 143 -7.11 -5.42 -4.14
C ARG A 143 -8.07 -4.39 -3.55
N PHE A 144 -8.15 -3.17 -4.09
CA PHE A 144 -8.93 -2.07 -3.52
C PHE A 144 -10.43 -2.41 -3.31
N PRO A 145 -11.11 -3.14 -4.19
CA PRO A 145 -12.53 -3.45 -4.01
C PRO A 145 -12.83 -4.40 -2.84
N ARG A 146 -11.82 -5.06 -2.25
CA ARG A 146 -11.99 -5.80 -0.98
C ARG A 146 -12.40 -4.87 0.18
N PHE A 147 -12.05 -3.57 0.12
CA PHE A 147 -12.53 -2.57 1.08
C PHE A 147 -14.05 -2.34 1.02
N LEU A 148 -14.74 -2.74 -0.05
CA LEU A 148 -16.21 -2.63 -0.13
C LEU A 148 -16.90 -3.48 0.94
N LYS A 149 -16.25 -4.53 1.46
CA LYS A 149 -16.76 -5.35 2.58
C LYS A 149 -16.68 -4.68 3.96
N VAL A 150 -16.22 -3.42 4.07
CA VAL A 150 -16.20 -2.68 5.36
C VAL A 150 -17.59 -2.61 6.02
N TYR A 151 -18.68 -2.65 5.24
CA TYR A 151 -20.05 -2.72 5.77
C TYR A 151 -20.23 -3.90 6.75
N ARG A 152 -19.53 -5.02 6.54
CA ARG A 152 -19.60 -6.20 7.40
C ARG A 152 -18.93 -5.96 8.74
N ALA A 153 -17.80 -5.26 8.74
CA ALA A 153 -17.10 -4.87 9.97
C ALA A 153 -17.99 -3.96 10.83
N VAL A 154 -18.69 -3.02 10.20
CA VAL A 154 -19.66 -2.14 10.86
C VAL A 154 -20.83 -2.94 11.46
N ASN A 155 -21.40 -3.89 10.71
CA ASN A 155 -22.46 -4.76 11.23
C ASN A 155 -21.97 -5.64 12.40
N CYS A 156 -20.75 -6.18 12.31
CA CYS A 156 -20.13 -6.95 13.38
C CYS A 156 -19.94 -6.09 14.63
N TYR A 157 -19.46 -4.85 14.46
CA TYR A 157 -19.32 -3.88 15.54
C TYR A 157 -20.64 -3.71 16.31
N TYR A 158 -21.75 -3.45 15.60
CA TYR A 158 -23.07 -3.28 16.23
C TYR A 158 -23.57 -4.55 16.91
N ILE A 159 -23.38 -5.71 16.29
CA ILE A 159 -23.79 -7.00 16.86
C ILE A 159 -23.00 -7.27 18.14
N VAL A 160 -21.67 -7.10 18.12
CA VAL A 160 -20.84 -7.35 19.30
C VAL A 160 -21.19 -6.37 20.41
N GLU A 161 -21.36 -5.08 20.11
CA GLU A 161 -21.80 -4.09 21.10
C GLU A 161 -23.09 -4.54 21.81
N SER A 162 -24.08 -5.05 21.05
CA SER A 162 -25.37 -5.52 21.59
C SER A 162 -25.29 -6.82 22.41
N ARG A 163 -24.23 -7.63 22.24
CA ARG A 163 -24.07 -8.94 22.89
C ARG A 163 -23.05 -8.93 24.02
N THR A 164 -22.24 -7.89 24.13
CA THR A 164 -21.20 -7.77 25.16
C THR A 164 -21.80 -7.51 26.55
N VAL A 165 -21.19 -8.13 27.57
CA VAL A 165 -21.55 -7.91 28.99
C VAL A 165 -21.15 -6.51 29.47
N TYR A 166 -20.10 -5.93 28.86
CA TYR A 166 -19.55 -4.62 29.22
C TYR A 166 -19.48 -3.69 27.99
N PRO A 167 -20.59 -3.05 27.59
CA PRO A 167 -20.65 -2.24 26.37
C PRO A 167 -19.71 -1.03 26.40
N ASN A 168 -19.50 -0.42 27.57
CA ASN A 168 -18.60 0.73 27.72
C ASN A 168 -17.13 0.35 27.49
N PHE A 169 -16.71 -0.85 27.92
CA PHE A 169 -15.36 -1.35 27.67
C PHE A 169 -15.14 -1.61 26.17
N TRP A 170 -16.13 -2.22 25.50
CA TRP A 170 -16.11 -2.42 24.05
C TRP A 170 -15.99 -1.09 23.29
N ARG A 171 -16.75 -0.06 23.68
CA ARG A 171 -16.65 1.28 23.09
C ARG A 171 -15.26 1.88 23.22
N VAL A 172 -14.62 1.77 24.38
CA VAL A 172 -13.25 2.29 24.59
C VAL A 172 -12.25 1.56 23.70
N ILE A 173 -12.32 0.23 23.60
CA ILE A 173 -11.44 -0.55 22.71
C ILE A 173 -11.60 -0.11 21.26
N ASN A 174 -12.83 0.04 20.77
CA ASN A 174 -13.06 0.44 19.40
C ASN A 174 -12.60 1.88 19.13
N LEU A 175 -12.79 2.79 20.08
CA LEU A 175 -12.28 4.15 19.99
C LEU A 175 -10.75 4.14 19.88
N ILE A 176 -10.05 3.37 20.72
CA ILE A 176 -8.59 3.19 20.65
C ILE A 176 -8.18 2.60 19.29
N HIS A 177 -8.90 1.59 18.81
CA HIS A 177 -8.61 0.96 17.51
C HIS A 177 -8.72 1.96 16.34
N ILE A 178 -9.81 2.74 16.29
CA ILE A 178 -10.01 3.78 15.27
C ILE A 178 -8.91 4.84 15.36
N LEU A 179 -8.56 5.26 16.59
CA LEU A 179 -7.50 6.24 16.84
C LEU A 179 -6.14 5.77 16.31
N LEU A 180 -5.80 4.51 16.57
CA LEU A 180 -4.53 3.90 16.13
C LEU A 180 -4.46 3.81 14.60
N ILE A 181 -5.56 3.44 13.93
CA ILE A 181 -5.62 3.42 12.47
C ILE A 181 -5.43 4.82 11.90
N LEU A 182 -6.09 5.82 12.49
CA LEU A 182 -5.99 7.20 12.05
C LEU A 182 -4.57 7.76 12.23
N ALA A 183 -3.95 7.47 13.38
CA ALA A 183 -2.56 7.85 13.65
C ALA A 183 -1.58 7.17 12.68
N HIS A 184 -1.83 5.91 12.33
CA HIS A 184 -1.03 5.20 11.31
C HIS A 184 -1.17 5.87 9.94
N TRP A 185 -2.40 6.16 9.49
CA TRP A 185 -2.66 6.78 8.19
C TRP A 185 -2.01 8.17 8.08
N PHE A 186 -2.21 9.03 9.08
CA PHE A 186 -1.60 10.35 9.09
C PHE A 186 -0.08 10.31 9.22
N GLY A 187 0.47 9.36 9.98
CA GLY A 187 1.92 9.15 10.06
C GLY A 187 2.52 8.72 8.72
N CYS A 188 1.87 7.79 8.02
CA CYS A 188 2.32 7.35 6.69
C CYS A 188 2.20 8.49 5.66
N PHE A 189 1.09 9.24 5.68
CA PHE A 189 0.91 10.40 4.82
C PHE A 189 1.96 11.49 5.07
N TYR A 190 2.29 11.78 6.33
CA TYR A 190 3.36 12.71 6.70
C TYR A 190 4.72 12.30 6.14
N PHE A 191 5.07 11.02 6.24
CA PHE A 191 6.32 10.51 5.69
C PHE A 191 6.34 10.62 4.16
N LEU A 192 5.24 10.28 3.50
CA LEU A 192 5.11 10.38 2.04
C LEU A 192 5.20 11.82 1.55
N LEU A 193 4.56 12.76 2.27
CA LEU A 193 4.64 14.18 1.96
C LEU A 193 6.05 14.72 2.16
N SER A 194 6.73 14.29 3.23
CA SER A 194 8.15 14.62 3.46
C SER A 194 9.06 14.08 2.36
N GLU A 195 8.77 12.88 1.83
CA GLU A 195 9.50 12.29 0.70
C GLU A 195 9.24 13.06 -0.60
N ALA A 196 7.99 13.46 -0.86
CA ALA A 196 7.60 14.24 -2.03
C ALA A 196 8.28 15.63 -2.07
N GLU A 197 8.51 16.24 -0.90
CA GLU A 197 9.27 17.49 -0.76
C GLU A 197 10.80 17.28 -0.70
N GLY A 198 11.28 16.04 -0.80
CA GLY A 198 12.70 15.72 -0.78
C GLY A 198 13.36 15.92 0.60
N PHE A 199 12.58 15.76 1.69
CA PHE A 199 12.98 15.95 3.07
C PHE A 199 13.52 17.35 3.39
N GLN A 200 12.97 18.38 2.73
CA GLN A 200 13.33 19.78 2.95
C GLN A 200 12.33 20.46 3.89
N GLY A 201 12.82 21.24 4.85
CA GLY A 201 12.00 21.99 5.81
C GLY A 201 12.10 21.49 7.25
N ASP A 202 11.94 22.39 8.22
CA ASP A 202 12.05 22.08 9.66
C ASP A 202 10.92 21.18 10.17
N TRP A 203 9.80 21.15 9.45
CA TRP A 203 8.64 20.30 9.75
C TRP A 203 8.70 18.92 9.10
N ALA A 204 9.49 18.76 8.03
CA ALA A 204 9.63 17.51 7.29
C ALA A 204 10.41 16.47 8.10
N TYR A 205 10.22 15.19 7.79
CA TYR A 205 10.92 14.10 8.48
C TYR A 205 12.44 14.24 8.31
N PRO A 206 13.24 14.34 9.39
CA PRO A 206 14.67 14.59 9.28
C PRO A 206 15.40 13.37 8.70
N HIS A 207 15.80 13.46 7.43
CA HIS A 207 16.53 12.39 6.75
C HIS A 207 17.98 12.31 7.26
N ARG A 208 18.31 11.26 8.00
CA ARG A 208 19.70 10.98 8.45
C ARG A 208 20.29 9.83 7.63
N PRO A 209 21.28 10.08 6.75
CA PRO A 209 21.94 9.01 6.01
C PRO A 209 22.83 8.16 6.94
N GLY A 210 22.71 6.83 6.88
CA GLY A 210 23.55 5.87 7.62
C GLY A 210 22.85 4.59 8.08
N ASP A 211 23.58 3.70 8.76
CA ASP A 211 23.11 2.38 9.25
C ASP A 211 21.99 2.45 10.31
N TYR A 212 21.68 3.65 10.81
CA TYR A 212 20.59 3.90 11.77
C TYR A 212 19.24 4.24 11.11
N ALA A 213 19.12 4.13 9.78
CA ALA A 213 17.89 4.34 9.02
C ALA A 213 16.98 3.09 9.00
N THR A 214 16.81 2.41 10.13
CA THR A 214 15.96 1.23 10.23
C THR A 214 14.49 1.60 9.96
N LEU A 215 13.77 0.72 9.26
CA LEU A 215 12.37 0.94 8.89
C LEU A 215 11.48 1.21 10.13
N THR A 216 11.75 0.49 11.21
CA THR A 216 11.09 0.70 12.51
C THR A 216 11.28 2.11 13.04
N ARG A 217 12.45 2.73 12.86
CA ARG A 217 12.70 4.10 13.35
C ARG A 217 12.01 5.15 12.50
N LYS A 218 11.93 4.93 11.18
CA LYS A 218 11.13 5.77 10.27
C LYS A 218 9.67 5.75 10.67
N TYR A 219 9.12 4.54 10.84
CA TYR A 219 7.75 4.32 11.26
C TYR A 219 7.43 4.90 12.64
N LEU A 220 8.26 4.64 13.66
CA LEU A 220 8.03 5.18 15.01
C LEU A 220 8.12 6.71 15.04
N GLY A 221 9.02 7.31 14.25
CA GLY A 221 9.15 8.76 14.17
C GLY A 221 7.92 9.42 13.51
N SER A 222 7.43 8.85 12.41
CA SER A 222 6.23 9.38 11.74
C SER A 222 4.94 9.13 12.55
N LEU A 223 4.83 7.99 13.22
CA LEU A 223 3.73 7.69 14.13
C LEU A 223 3.73 8.64 15.33
N TYR A 224 4.91 8.94 15.90
CA TYR A 224 5.05 9.89 16.99
C TYR A 224 4.55 11.28 16.60
N TRP A 225 5.00 11.80 15.44
CA TRP A 225 4.53 13.06 14.89
C TRP A 225 3.00 13.07 14.76
N SER A 226 2.44 12.03 14.14
CA SER A 226 0.98 11.93 13.96
C SER A 226 0.23 11.88 15.28
N THR A 227 0.71 11.12 16.27
CA THR A 227 0.05 11.05 17.58
C THR A 227 0.04 12.40 18.28
N LEU A 228 1.13 13.16 18.26
CA LEU A 228 1.20 14.49 18.87
C LEU A 228 0.23 15.48 18.24
N THR A 229 0.13 15.47 16.90
CA THR A 229 -0.82 16.28 16.14
C THR A 229 -2.25 15.89 16.47
N LEU A 230 -2.55 14.59 16.52
CA LEU A 230 -3.88 14.07 16.76
C LEU A 230 -4.36 14.31 18.20
N THR A 231 -3.47 14.21 19.18
CA THR A 231 -3.78 14.51 20.59
C THR A 231 -3.67 15.99 20.93
N THR A 232 -3.40 16.85 19.95
CA THR A 232 -3.20 18.30 20.12
C THR A 232 -2.18 18.67 21.20
N ILE A 233 -1.16 17.81 21.41
CA ILE A 233 -0.07 18.04 22.38
C ILE A 233 1.08 18.81 21.70
N GLY A 234 1.24 18.66 20.38
CA GLY A 234 2.47 19.01 19.68
C GLY A 234 2.71 20.51 19.48
N ASP A 235 3.81 21.00 20.08
CA ASP A 235 4.56 22.18 19.63
C ASP A 235 5.42 21.82 18.39
N LEU A 236 4.75 21.36 17.34
CA LEU A 236 5.42 20.98 16.09
C LEU A 236 5.52 22.20 15.17
N PRO A 237 6.65 22.37 14.46
CA PRO A 237 6.79 23.43 13.47
C PRO A 237 5.68 23.31 12.42
N THR A 238 5.07 24.44 12.07
CA THR A 238 4.02 24.51 11.05
C THR A 238 4.62 24.24 9.67
N PRO A 239 3.85 23.64 8.74
CA PRO A 239 4.30 23.47 7.36
C PRO A 239 4.68 24.83 6.76
N GLU A 240 5.81 24.87 6.05
CA GLU A 240 6.36 26.10 5.46
C GLU A 240 6.04 26.22 3.96
N THR A 241 5.56 25.14 3.34
CA THR A 241 5.33 25.01 1.90
C THR A 241 3.83 25.07 1.56
N ASN A 242 3.48 25.82 0.51
CA ASN A 242 2.11 25.94 -0.04
C ASN A 242 1.64 24.68 -0.79
N ALA A 243 2.19 23.50 -0.51
CA ALA A 243 1.76 22.22 -1.09
C ALA A 243 0.49 21.67 -0.40
N GLU A 244 -0.16 22.50 0.41
CA GLU A 244 -1.46 22.28 1.05
C GLU A 244 -2.62 22.32 0.05
#